data_AF-A0A3N4JQ82-F1
#
_entry.id   AF-A0A3N4JQ82-F1
#
_cell.length_a   1.000
_cell.length_b   1.000
_cell.length_c   1.000
_cell.angle_alpha   90.00
_cell.angle_beta   90.00
_cell.angle_gamma   90.00
#
_symmetry.space_group_name_H-M   'P 1'
#
loop_
_entity.id
_entity.type
_entity.pdbx_description
1 polymer ?
#
loop_
_entity_poly.entity_id
_entity_poly.type
_entity_poly.pdbx_seq_one_letter_code
_entity_poly.pdbx_strand_id
1 'polypeptide(L)'
;MARGLLTYLECLLYWAPVNPITAATYFVPTQANNAFNLPYAMRALESHSIDVTSFYVLQIVQTLSYDSLGYVERFILETAKFSQLFAHRIIWNMKANSYKDEDSQILDPIKPTLDNSSGTDKSLYEREFSFFNDTSIPGKLRPYIKKSNNPDGIVIDIERKSYKSRQSHVKAPFMATFRISKKAIIFKVEDDCRQDMLALQLISVFRNIFNSAGLDVWVFPYRVTATAPGCGVIDVLPSLISTAMLGRDHEMGLYDYFINKNNFVNYMAVYSVILYLLKFKDRHNGNIMINGTGHIIHIDFGFCFDIAPGGIPFKLTTEMSCLRFEELCIKCFLACWTYIDKLTHCVVLMIKASRDRLLEEKYRLLLH
;
A
#
# COMPACT_ATOMS: atom_id res chain seq x y z
N MET A 1 -44.20 22.68 -27.06
CA MET A 1 -43.28 23.26 -26.06
C MET A 1 -42.53 22.11 -25.40
N ALA A 2 -41.46 21.63 -26.04
CA ALA A 2 -40.64 20.53 -25.55
C ALA A 2 -39.50 21.14 -24.71
N ARG A 3 -39.55 21.00 -23.39
CA ARG A 3 -38.44 21.36 -22.49
C ARG A 3 -38.28 20.29 -21.41
N GLY A 4 -37.37 19.36 -21.69
CA GLY A 4 -36.15 19.20 -20.90
C GLY A 4 -36.28 18.78 -19.45
N LEU A 5 -36.81 17.58 -19.19
CA LEU A 5 -36.40 16.82 -18.02
C LEU A 5 -35.16 16.02 -18.40
N LEU A 6 -33.98 16.52 -18.01
CA LEU A 6 -32.76 15.72 -18.02
C LEU A 6 -33.06 14.42 -17.28
N THR A 7 -32.75 13.29 -17.90
CA THR A 7 -32.77 12.02 -17.19
C THR A 7 -31.80 12.12 -16.00
N TYR A 8 -32.11 11.47 -14.88
CA TYR A 8 -31.33 11.57 -13.63
C TYR A 8 -29.81 11.34 -13.83
N LEU A 9 -29.44 10.63 -14.90
CA LEU A 9 -28.08 10.28 -15.28
C LEU A 9 -27.34 11.40 -16.03
N GLU A 10 -28.02 12.27 -16.77
CA GLU A 10 -27.39 13.43 -17.41
C GLU A 10 -26.97 14.48 -16.36
N CYS A 11 -27.68 14.52 -15.22
CA CYS A 11 -27.34 15.35 -14.07
C CYS A 11 -26.02 14.94 -13.39
N LEU A 12 -25.53 13.71 -13.63
CA LEU A 12 -24.30 13.19 -13.03
C LEU A 12 -23.09 14.08 -13.35
N LEU A 13 -23.04 14.66 -14.57
CA LEU A 13 -21.99 15.58 -15.00
C LEU A 13 -21.88 16.85 -14.15
N TYR A 14 -22.91 17.16 -13.34
CA TYR A 14 -22.97 18.35 -12.50
C TYR A 14 -22.89 18.03 -11.01
N TRP A 15 -22.89 16.75 -10.62
CA TRP A 15 -22.81 16.36 -9.22
C TRP A 15 -21.50 16.79 -8.56
N ALA A 16 -21.49 16.90 -7.24
CA ALA A 16 -20.25 17.09 -6.50
C ALA A 16 -19.29 15.90 -6.79
N PRO A 17 -17.97 16.15 -6.87
CA PRO A 17 -17.01 15.09 -7.10
C PRO A 17 -16.96 14.13 -5.91
N VAL A 18 -17.05 12.83 -6.17
CA VAL A 18 -16.75 11.80 -5.17
C VAL A 18 -15.24 11.71 -4.92
N ASN A 19 -14.86 11.09 -3.80
CA ASN A 19 -13.45 10.84 -3.48
C ASN A 19 -12.76 9.98 -4.59
N PRO A 20 -11.43 10.04 -4.72
CA PRO A 20 -10.73 9.43 -5.85
C PRO A 20 -10.89 7.91 -5.95
N ILE A 21 -10.98 7.21 -4.82
CA ILE A 21 -11.10 5.75 -4.85
C ILE A 21 -12.49 5.31 -5.31
N THR A 22 -13.54 6.03 -4.90
CA THR A 22 -14.89 5.84 -5.45
C THR A 22 -14.91 6.23 -6.93
N ALA A 23 -14.29 7.34 -7.32
CA ALA A 23 -14.18 7.73 -8.73
C ALA A 23 -13.54 6.61 -9.57
N ALA A 24 -12.47 5.99 -9.08
CA ALA A 24 -11.79 4.90 -9.76
C ALA A 24 -12.69 3.66 -10.01
N THR A 25 -13.68 3.40 -9.16
CA THR A 25 -14.61 2.27 -9.36
C THR A 25 -15.49 2.39 -10.60
N TYR A 26 -15.74 3.61 -11.09
CA TYR A 26 -16.56 3.82 -12.29
C TYR A 26 -15.86 3.39 -13.58
N PHE A 27 -14.54 3.21 -13.58
CA PHE A 27 -13.80 2.66 -14.72
C PHE A 27 -13.95 1.14 -14.86
N VAL A 28 -14.49 0.46 -13.83
CA VAL A 28 -14.73 -0.99 -13.90
C VAL A 28 -15.94 -1.28 -14.79
N PRO A 29 -15.91 -2.30 -15.68
CA PRO A 29 -16.99 -2.57 -16.64
C PRO A 29 -18.38 -2.69 -16.01
N THR A 30 -18.48 -3.29 -14.82
CA THR A 30 -19.76 -3.41 -14.08
C THR A 30 -20.41 -2.07 -13.75
N GLN A 31 -19.61 -0.99 -13.67
CA GLN A 31 -20.05 0.37 -13.36
C GLN A 31 -19.99 1.29 -14.59
N ALA A 32 -19.16 0.99 -15.60
CA ALA A 32 -19.01 1.77 -16.83
C ALA A 32 -20.14 1.54 -17.86
N ASN A 33 -21.33 1.14 -17.42
CA ASN A 33 -22.47 0.81 -18.29
C ASN A 33 -23.18 2.02 -18.90
N ASN A 34 -22.72 3.25 -18.61
CA ASN A 34 -23.36 4.49 -19.04
C ASN A 34 -22.34 5.51 -19.55
N ALA A 35 -22.67 6.19 -20.66
CA ALA A 35 -21.90 7.25 -21.29
C ALA A 35 -21.50 8.40 -20.33
N PHE A 36 -22.23 8.63 -19.24
CA PHE A 36 -21.94 9.72 -18.30
C PHE A 36 -21.00 9.34 -17.14
N ASN A 37 -20.80 8.05 -16.87
CA ASN A 37 -20.01 7.60 -15.71
C ASN A 37 -18.51 7.87 -15.89
N LEU A 38 -17.95 7.60 -17.07
CA LEU A 38 -16.51 7.81 -17.31
C LEU A 38 -16.13 9.30 -17.31
N PRO A 39 -16.87 10.21 -17.98
CA PRO A 39 -16.59 11.65 -17.87
C PRO A 39 -16.74 12.18 -16.43
N TYR A 40 -17.74 11.69 -15.69
CA TYR A 40 -17.91 12.04 -14.29
C TYR A 40 -16.73 11.58 -13.43
N ALA A 41 -16.30 10.33 -13.60
CA ALA A 41 -15.18 9.73 -12.87
C ALA A 41 -13.88 10.50 -13.11
N MET A 42 -13.61 10.87 -14.35
CA MET A 42 -12.46 11.67 -14.73
C MET A 42 -12.47 13.05 -14.07
N ARG A 43 -13.59 13.77 -14.19
CA ARG A 43 -13.75 15.08 -13.52
C ARG A 43 -13.57 14.97 -12.02
N ALA A 44 -14.09 13.89 -11.41
CA ALA A 44 -13.93 13.65 -9.98
C ALA A 44 -12.46 13.34 -9.61
N LEU A 45 -11.70 12.61 -10.43
CA LEU A 45 -10.26 12.43 -10.19
C LEU A 45 -9.48 13.74 -10.32
N GLU A 46 -9.76 14.53 -11.36
CA GLU A 46 -9.08 15.80 -11.65
C GLU A 46 -9.38 16.91 -10.64
N SER A 47 -10.51 16.81 -9.90
CA SER A 47 -10.85 17.80 -8.87
C SER A 47 -10.03 17.67 -7.57
N HIS A 48 -9.18 16.64 -7.45
CA HIS A 48 -8.39 16.38 -6.25
C HIS A 48 -6.91 16.72 -6.48
N SER A 49 -6.19 17.04 -5.40
CA SER A 49 -4.75 17.27 -5.50
C SER A 49 -3.99 16.02 -5.92
N ILE A 50 -2.84 16.22 -6.57
CA ILE A 50 -1.97 15.13 -7.01
C ILE A 50 -1.57 14.25 -5.83
N ASP A 51 -1.34 14.79 -4.64
CA ASP A 51 -0.98 13.98 -3.46
C ASP A 51 -2.10 13.01 -3.06
N VAL A 52 -3.35 13.45 -3.16
CA VAL A 52 -4.53 12.67 -2.80
C VAL A 52 -4.80 11.57 -3.84
N THR A 53 -4.65 11.87 -5.14
CA THR A 53 -4.76 10.85 -6.20
C THR A 53 -3.55 9.91 -6.21
N SER A 54 -2.34 10.42 -5.96
CA SER A 54 -1.09 9.66 -5.83
C SER A 54 -1.12 8.62 -4.72
N PHE A 55 -1.98 8.81 -3.72
CA PHE A 55 -2.19 7.82 -2.66
C PHE A 55 -2.87 6.56 -3.18
N TYR A 56 -3.71 6.65 -4.22
CA TYR A 56 -4.46 5.53 -4.81
C TYR A 56 -3.88 5.03 -6.13
N VAL A 57 -2.59 5.27 -6.39
CA VAL A 57 -1.89 4.81 -7.60
C VAL A 57 -2.07 3.31 -7.84
N LEU A 58 -2.03 2.49 -6.77
CA LEU A 58 -2.22 1.04 -6.88
C LEU A 58 -3.51 0.72 -7.64
N GLN A 59 -4.63 1.33 -7.22
CA GLN A 59 -5.95 1.10 -7.78
C GLN A 59 -6.16 1.79 -9.12
N ILE A 60 -5.68 3.02 -9.29
CA ILE A 60 -5.80 3.75 -10.56
C ILE A 60 -5.09 2.96 -11.68
N VAL A 61 -3.89 2.45 -11.43
CA VAL A 61 -3.16 1.61 -12.40
C VAL A 61 -3.96 0.35 -12.76
N GLN A 62 -4.60 -0.30 -11.78
CA GLN A 62 -5.43 -1.48 -12.05
C GLN A 62 -6.57 -1.19 -13.03
N THR A 63 -7.13 0.03 -13.02
CA THR A 63 -8.25 0.39 -13.91
C THR A 63 -7.86 0.48 -15.39
N LEU A 64 -6.58 0.61 -15.73
CA LEU A 64 -6.12 0.59 -17.12
C LEU A 64 -6.45 -0.70 -17.86
N SER A 65 -6.57 -1.81 -17.12
CA SER A 65 -6.98 -3.10 -17.70
C SER A 65 -8.39 -3.08 -18.32
N TYR A 66 -9.18 -2.04 -18.02
CA TYR A 66 -10.53 -1.83 -18.52
C TYR A 66 -10.68 -0.55 -19.38
N ASP A 67 -9.60 0.19 -19.60
CA ASP A 67 -9.65 1.53 -20.21
C ASP A 67 -9.70 1.47 -21.74
N SER A 68 -10.78 0.95 -22.29
CA SER A 68 -10.97 0.82 -23.75
C SER A 68 -11.04 2.16 -24.49
N LEU A 69 -11.34 3.25 -23.79
CA LEU A 69 -11.51 4.59 -24.35
C LEU A 69 -10.33 5.54 -24.05
N GLY A 70 -9.32 5.10 -23.30
CA GLY A 70 -8.10 5.86 -23.00
C GLY A 70 -8.27 7.01 -21.99
N TYR A 71 -9.30 6.99 -21.14
CA TYR A 71 -9.53 8.04 -20.14
C TYR A 71 -8.49 7.99 -19.02
N VAL A 72 -8.28 6.80 -18.45
CA VAL A 72 -7.32 6.59 -17.35
C VAL A 72 -5.89 6.78 -17.85
N GLU A 73 -5.58 6.29 -19.05
CA GLU A 73 -4.30 6.49 -19.71
C GLU A 73 -3.99 7.98 -19.86
N ARG A 74 -4.93 8.76 -20.40
CA ARG A 74 -4.80 10.21 -20.53
C ARG A 74 -4.58 10.89 -19.18
N PHE A 75 -5.37 10.54 -18.16
CA PHE A 75 -5.21 11.08 -16.81
C PHE A 75 -3.78 10.86 -16.27
N ILE A 76 -3.27 9.63 -16.41
CA ILE A 76 -1.92 9.27 -15.94
C ILE A 76 -0.85 10.07 -16.69
N LEU A 77 -0.93 10.14 -18.02
CA LEU A 77 0.05 10.83 -18.84
C LEU A 77 0.07 12.33 -18.57
N GLU A 78 -1.09 12.98 -18.49
CA GLU A 78 -1.18 14.40 -18.18
C GLU A 78 -0.68 14.69 -16.76
N THR A 79 -1.09 13.89 -15.76
CA THR A 79 -0.64 14.09 -14.36
C THR A 79 0.87 13.85 -14.20
N ALA A 80 1.43 12.88 -14.93
CA ALA A 80 2.85 12.56 -14.89
C ALA A 80 3.74 13.70 -15.40
N LYS A 81 3.25 14.54 -16.33
CA LYS A 81 3.97 15.73 -16.81
C LYS A 81 4.19 16.77 -15.70
N PHE A 82 3.27 16.85 -14.74
CA PHE A 82 3.32 17.84 -13.66
C PHE A 82 3.97 17.32 -12.38
N SER A 83 4.05 16.00 -12.18
CA SER A 83 4.62 15.41 -10.96
C SER A 83 5.52 14.22 -11.25
N GLN A 84 6.83 14.45 -11.10
CA GLN A 84 7.84 13.40 -11.21
C GLN A 84 7.63 12.29 -10.17
N LEU A 85 7.21 12.63 -8.95
CA LEU A 85 6.93 11.65 -7.91
C LEU A 85 5.73 10.75 -8.27
N PHE A 86 4.67 11.33 -8.84
CA PHE A 86 3.53 10.57 -9.35
C PHE A 86 3.96 9.66 -10.49
N ALA A 87 4.69 10.21 -11.47
CA ALA A 87 5.23 9.44 -12.59
C ALA A 87 6.04 8.24 -12.09
N HIS A 88 6.99 8.44 -11.17
CA HIS A 88 7.80 7.34 -10.62
C HIS A 88 6.96 6.27 -9.92
N ARG A 89 5.94 6.66 -9.16
CA ARG A 89 5.03 5.69 -8.50
C ARG A 89 4.24 4.87 -9.51
N ILE A 90 3.76 5.50 -10.58
CA ILE A 90 3.10 4.80 -11.69
C ILE A 90 4.08 3.80 -12.30
N ILE A 91 5.28 4.24 -12.66
CA ILE A 91 6.32 3.40 -13.28
C ILE A 91 6.63 2.16 -12.45
N TRP A 92 6.92 2.33 -11.17
CA TRP A 92 7.22 1.22 -10.28
C TRP A 92 6.03 0.27 -10.12
N ASN A 93 4.82 0.81 -10.01
CA ASN A 93 3.63 -0.02 -9.93
C ASN A 93 3.38 -0.83 -11.22
N MET A 94 3.57 -0.21 -12.39
CA MET A 94 3.46 -0.88 -13.70
C MET A 94 4.51 -1.99 -13.85
N LYS A 95 5.75 -1.71 -13.46
CA LYS A 95 6.83 -2.71 -13.49
C LYS A 95 6.53 -3.88 -12.56
N ALA A 96 6.13 -3.59 -11.32
CA ALA A 96 5.76 -4.62 -10.35
C ALA A 96 4.57 -5.48 -10.83
N ASN A 97 3.66 -4.92 -11.63
CA ASN A 97 2.50 -5.61 -12.21
C ASN A 97 2.72 -6.09 -13.65
N SER A 98 3.95 -6.14 -14.16
CA SER A 98 4.21 -6.52 -15.55
C SER A 98 3.92 -7.98 -15.86
N TYR A 99 3.81 -8.83 -14.84
CA TYR A 99 3.51 -10.25 -14.95
C TYR A 99 2.41 -10.66 -13.97
N LYS A 100 1.62 -11.65 -14.37
CA LYS A 100 0.50 -12.19 -13.58
C LYS A 100 0.94 -13.27 -12.59
N ASP A 101 1.98 -13.99 -12.94
CA ASP A 101 2.54 -15.11 -12.19
C ASP A 101 3.82 -14.69 -11.48
N GLU A 102 4.12 -15.38 -10.37
CA GLU A 102 5.35 -15.15 -9.61
C GLU A 102 6.60 -15.50 -10.44
N ASP A 103 6.49 -16.46 -11.35
CA ASP A 103 7.56 -16.93 -12.24
C ASP A 103 7.84 -15.98 -13.42
N SER A 104 7.09 -14.88 -13.54
CA SER A 104 7.26 -13.86 -14.58
C SER A 104 7.20 -14.39 -16.01
N GLN A 105 6.30 -15.35 -16.29
CA GLN A 105 6.14 -15.95 -17.61
C GLN A 105 4.96 -15.34 -18.38
N ILE A 106 3.91 -14.90 -17.68
CA ILE A 106 2.67 -14.42 -18.29
C ILE A 106 2.59 -12.90 -18.15
N LEU A 107 2.75 -12.19 -19.27
CA LEU A 107 2.65 -10.74 -19.31
C LEU A 107 1.24 -10.24 -18.94
N ASP A 108 1.20 -9.15 -18.18
CA ASP A 108 -0.04 -8.47 -17.83
C ASP A 108 -0.54 -7.55 -18.98
N PRO A 109 -1.83 -7.58 -19.34
CA PRO A 109 -2.44 -6.68 -20.32
C PRO A 109 -2.27 -5.18 -20.04
N ILE A 110 -1.98 -4.78 -18.80
CA ILE A 110 -1.67 -3.38 -18.45
C ILE A 110 -0.38 -2.92 -19.16
N LYS A 111 0.59 -3.82 -19.37
CA LYS A 111 1.89 -3.52 -19.97
C LYS A 111 1.82 -2.94 -21.40
N PRO A 112 1.12 -3.57 -22.38
CA PRO A 112 1.04 -3.04 -23.74
C PRO A 112 0.27 -1.72 -23.87
N THR A 113 -0.56 -1.34 -22.91
CA THR A 113 -1.39 -0.13 -22.99
C THR A 113 -0.52 1.13 -22.91
N LEU A 114 0.54 1.14 -22.09
CA LEU A 114 1.42 2.29 -21.93
C LEU A 114 2.68 2.21 -22.83
N ASP A 115 3.13 1.01 -23.19
CA ASP A 115 4.25 0.86 -24.14
C ASP A 115 3.89 1.37 -25.55
N ASN A 116 2.60 1.34 -25.90
CA ASN A 116 2.07 1.82 -27.19
C ASN A 116 1.67 3.31 -27.19
N SER A 117 1.53 3.95 -26.02
CA SER A 117 1.09 5.36 -25.90
C SER A 117 2.21 6.37 -26.17
N SER A 118 3.27 5.95 -26.86
CA SER A 118 4.53 6.66 -27.01
C SER A 118 4.50 7.75 -28.09
N GLY A 119 3.86 8.88 -27.79
CA GLY A 119 4.05 10.15 -28.48
C GLY A 119 4.87 11.13 -27.63
N THR A 120 6.00 11.60 -28.15
CA THR A 120 6.86 12.72 -27.67
C THR A 120 7.51 12.65 -26.27
N ASP A 121 6.91 12.03 -25.25
CA ASP A 121 7.46 11.99 -23.87
C ASP A 121 8.22 10.70 -23.52
N LYS A 122 8.42 9.83 -24.52
CA LYS A 122 9.10 8.53 -24.39
C LYS A 122 10.52 8.66 -23.83
N SER A 123 11.24 9.74 -24.14
CA SER A 123 12.63 9.92 -23.72
C SER A 123 12.79 10.22 -22.23
N LEU A 124 11.87 10.97 -21.63
CA LEU A 124 11.83 11.19 -20.18
C LEU A 124 11.51 9.87 -19.47
N TYR A 125 10.55 9.13 -20.00
CA TYR A 125 10.13 7.84 -19.46
C TYR A 125 11.23 6.78 -19.60
N GLU A 126 11.85 6.63 -20.77
CA GLU A 126 12.96 5.71 -21.04
C GLU A 126 14.19 6.03 -20.19
N ARG A 127 14.49 7.32 -19.94
CA ARG A 127 15.60 7.74 -19.06
C ARG A 127 15.36 7.34 -17.61
N GLU A 128 14.16 7.56 -17.08
CA GLU A 128 13.80 7.11 -15.73
C GLU A 128 13.76 5.57 -15.68
N PHE A 129 13.23 4.92 -16.72
CA PHE A 129 13.20 3.45 -16.83
C PHE A 129 14.59 2.82 -16.83
N SER A 130 15.54 3.39 -17.58
CA SER A 130 16.89 2.86 -17.70
C SER A 130 17.66 3.03 -16.40
N PHE A 131 17.55 4.19 -15.75
CA PHE A 131 18.16 4.43 -14.45
C PHE A 131 17.67 3.39 -13.42
N PHE A 132 16.36 3.17 -13.34
CA PHE A 132 15.83 2.25 -12.33
C PHE A 132 16.01 0.77 -12.67
N ASN A 133 15.99 0.37 -13.94
CA ASN A 133 16.33 -1.01 -14.35
C ASN A 133 17.76 -1.38 -13.92
N ASP A 134 18.68 -0.42 -13.97
CA ASP A 134 20.04 -0.61 -13.47
C ASP A 134 20.12 -0.61 -11.93
N THR A 135 19.23 0.11 -11.23
CA THR A 135 19.14 0.05 -9.75
C THR A 135 18.33 -1.14 -9.20
N SER A 136 17.56 -1.83 -10.03
CA SER A 136 16.75 -2.99 -9.61
C SER A 136 17.62 -4.20 -9.28
N ILE A 137 18.88 -4.19 -9.72
CA ILE A 137 19.84 -5.27 -9.54
C ILE A 137 20.90 -4.81 -8.51
N PRO A 138 20.98 -5.44 -7.33
CA PRO A 138 21.93 -5.06 -6.28
C PRO A 138 23.40 -5.01 -6.75
N GLY A 139 23.76 -5.83 -7.73
CA GLY A 139 25.10 -5.85 -8.34
C GLY A 139 25.43 -4.65 -9.25
N LYS A 140 24.41 -4.01 -9.85
CA LYS A 140 24.55 -2.91 -10.81
C LYS A 140 24.44 -1.51 -10.17
N LEU A 141 24.01 -1.39 -8.92
CA LEU A 141 24.07 -0.14 -8.13
C LEU A 141 25.51 0.33 -7.81
N ARG A 142 26.49 -0.57 -7.91
CA ARG A 142 27.90 -0.33 -7.51
C ARG A 142 28.59 0.86 -8.22
N PRO A 143 28.38 1.15 -9.51
CA PRO A 143 29.06 2.25 -10.21
C PRO A 143 28.37 3.62 -10.05
N TYR A 144 27.05 3.64 -9.91
CA TYR A 144 26.24 4.88 -9.95
C TYR A 144 26.34 5.72 -8.66
N ILE A 145 26.66 5.10 -7.53
CA ILE A 145 26.86 5.76 -6.23
C ILE A 145 28.09 6.70 -6.25
N LYS A 146 29.05 6.48 -7.16
CA LYS A 146 30.28 7.30 -7.22
C LYS A 146 30.15 8.62 -7.99
N LYS A 147 29.00 8.94 -8.61
CA LYS A 147 28.93 10.01 -9.63
C LYS A 147 27.97 11.18 -9.40
N SER A 148 27.17 11.24 -8.34
CA SER A 148 26.20 12.35 -8.17
C SER A 148 26.61 13.34 -7.08
N ASN A 149 26.99 14.55 -7.50
CA ASN A 149 27.06 15.75 -6.65
C ASN A 149 25.78 16.57 -6.85
N ASN A 150 24.71 16.33 -6.08
CA ASN A 150 23.59 17.27 -5.98
C ASN A 150 22.83 17.11 -4.63
N PRO A 151 22.22 18.18 -4.07
CA PRO A 151 21.97 18.27 -2.62
C PRO A 151 20.63 17.72 -2.11
N ASP A 152 19.67 17.38 -2.97
CA ASP A 152 18.34 16.96 -2.51
C ASP A 152 18.18 15.44 -2.50
N GLY A 153 18.59 14.83 -1.38
CA GLY A 153 18.15 13.48 -0.98
C GLY A 153 18.76 12.30 -1.75
N ILE A 154 20.01 12.38 -2.19
CA ILE A 154 20.68 11.32 -2.97
C ILE A 154 21.40 10.30 -2.08
N VAL A 155 21.38 9.02 -2.48
CA VAL A 155 22.20 7.90 -1.98
C VAL A 155 23.67 8.32 -1.89
N ILE A 156 24.14 8.76 -0.71
CA ILE A 156 25.51 9.28 -0.55
C ILE A 156 26.54 8.16 -0.49
N ASP A 157 26.22 7.04 0.17
CA ASP A 157 27.12 5.88 0.32
C ASP A 157 26.34 4.67 0.84
N ILE A 158 26.82 3.44 0.60
CA ILE A 158 26.35 2.22 1.27
C ILE A 158 27.31 1.91 2.41
N GLU A 159 26.81 1.85 3.65
CA GLU A 159 27.64 1.49 4.78
C GLU A 159 28.08 0.01 4.70
N ARG A 160 29.30 -0.22 4.21
CA ARG A 160 29.85 -1.56 3.90
C ARG A 160 29.94 -2.53 5.10
N LYS A 161 29.61 -2.09 6.32
CA LYS A 161 29.56 -2.93 7.53
C LYS A 161 28.14 -3.30 7.96
N SER A 162 27.11 -2.78 7.29
CA SER A 162 25.69 -3.05 7.62
C SER A 162 25.14 -4.32 6.94
N TYR A 163 25.97 -5.08 6.22
CA TYR A 163 25.58 -6.34 5.58
C TYR A 163 25.14 -7.35 6.65
N LYS A 164 23.84 -7.52 6.80
CA LYS A 164 23.25 -8.62 7.58
C LYS A 164 22.20 -9.28 6.72
N SER A 165 22.48 -10.50 6.27
CA SER A 165 21.46 -11.40 5.72
C SER A 165 20.48 -11.72 6.85
N ARG A 166 19.18 -11.46 6.65
CA ARG A 166 18.16 -11.84 7.63
C ARG A 166 17.55 -13.16 7.19
N GLN A 167 17.56 -14.14 8.09
CA GLN A 167 16.92 -15.42 7.87
C GLN A 167 15.40 -15.24 8.05
N SER A 168 14.66 -15.21 6.95
CA SER A 168 13.23 -15.54 6.90
C SER A 168 13.08 -16.88 6.17
N HIS A 169 12.12 -17.69 6.58
CA HIS A 169 11.92 -19.01 5.97
C HIS A 169 11.62 -18.88 4.47
N VAL A 170 12.29 -19.72 3.67
CA VAL A 170 12.24 -19.86 2.20
C VAL A 170 13.02 -18.82 1.36
N LYS A 171 13.10 -17.51 1.72
CA LYS A 171 13.87 -16.50 0.95
C LYS A 171 14.54 -15.45 1.87
N ALA A 172 15.78 -15.04 1.57
CA ALA A 172 16.60 -14.20 2.46
C ALA A 172 16.71 -12.73 1.98
N PRO A 173 15.99 -11.79 2.61
CA PRO A 173 16.10 -10.36 2.29
C PRO A 173 17.43 -9.78 2.78
N PHE A 174 17.91 -8.72 2.10
CA PHE A 174 19.15 -8.03 2.46
C PHE A 174 18.90 -6.57 2.85
N MET A 175 19.52 -6.18 3.97
CA MET A 175 19.46 -4.82 4.50
C MET A 175 20.66 -4.00 4.01
N ALA A 176 20.41 -2.85 3.41
CA ALA A 176 21.44 -1.90 3.01
C ALA A 176 21.18 -0.55 3.68
N THR A 177 22.09 -0.12 4.54
CA THR A 177 22.01 1.21 5.13
C THR A 177 22.67 2.20 4.18
N PHE A 178 21.89 3.17 3.71
CA PHE A 178 22.41 4.25 2.89
C PHE A 178 22.67 5.48 3.74
N ARG A 179 23.79 6.16 3.51
CA ARG A 179 24.10 7.42 4.19
C ARG A 179 23.34 8.60 3.55
N ILE A 180 22.08 8.44 3.18
CA ILE A 180 21.19 9.59 2.95
C ILE A 180 20.55 9.87 4.28
N SER A 181 20.93 10.95 4.97
CA SER A 181 20.17 11.38 6.15
C SER A 181 19.87 10.24 7.15
N LYS A 182 20.83 9.38 7.54
CA LYS A 182 20.62 8.29 8.51
C LYS A 182 19.39 7.37 8.23
N LYS A 183 18.96 7.18 6.98
CA LYS A 183 17.84 6.28 6.65
C LYS A 183 18.35 4.92 6.16
N ALA A 184 17.95 3.86 6.85
CA ALA A 184 18.17 2.49 6.39
C ALA A 184 16.98 2.05 5.52
N ILE A 185 17.26 1.24 4.49
CA ILE A 185 16.21 0.59 3.69
C ILE A 185 16.55 -0.89 3.52
N ILE A 186 15.53 -1.73 3.39
CA ILE A 186 15.67 -3.15 3.08
C ILE A 186 15.28 -3.34 1.62
N PHE A 187 16.12 -4.06 0.88
CA PHE A 187 15.75 -4.56 -0.43
C PHE A 187 15.29 -6.00 -0.28
N LYS A 188 14.08 -6.25 -0.76
CA LYS A 188 13.52 -7.58 -0.96
C LYS A 188 13.65 -7.93 -2.44
N VAL A 189 14.20 -9.11 -2.71
CA VAL A 189 14.31 -9.70 -4.05
C VAL A 189 13.75 -11.12 -3.97
N GLU A 190 13.04 -11.51 -5.02
CA GLU A 190 12.22 -12.72 -5.12
C GLU A 190 11.04 -12.77 -4.14
N ASP A 191 10.59 -11.63 -3.61
CA ASP A 191 9.45 -11.55 -2.68
C ASP A 191 8.44 -10.49 -3.15
N ASP A 192 7.16 -10.85 -3.21
CA ASP A 192 6.11 -9.99 -3.74
C ASP A 192 5.67 -8.95 -2.71
N CYS A 193 6.23 -7.75 -2.85
CA CYS A 193 5.94 -6.63 -1.97
C CYS A 193 4.59 -5.94 -2.28
N ARG A 194 3.85 -6.33 -3.33
CA ARG A 194 2.57 -5.67 -3.70
C ARG A 194 1.50 -5.86 -2.63
N GLN A 195 1.47 -7.03 -1.98
CA GLN A 195 0.55 -7.31 -0.89
C GLN A 195 0.83 -6.42 0.32
N ASP A 196 2.11 -6.30 0.71
CA ASP A 196 2.56 -5.38 1.77
C ASP A 196 2.17 -3.92 1.45
N MET A 197 2.33 -3.48 0.20
CA MET A 197 1.93 -2.13 -0.22
C MET A 197 0.43 -1.87 -0.01
N LEU A 198 -0.44 -2.81 -0.41
CA LEU A 198 -1.88 -2.67 -0.23
C LEU A 198 -2.25 -2.67 1.26
N ALA A 199 -1.68 -3.58 2.04
CA ALA A 199 -1.88 -3.64 3.48
C ALA A 199 -1.52 -2.32 4.17
N LEU A 200 -0.35 -1.75 3.85
CA LEU A 200 0.11 -0.48 4.42
C LEU A 200 -0.70 0.72 3.95
N GLN A 201 -1.19 0.71 2.71
CA GLN A 201 -2.13 1.71 2.22
C GLN A 201 -3.44 1.66 3.04
N LEU A 202 -4.00 0.48 3.28
CA LEU A 202 -5.19 0.32 4.12
C LEU A 202 -4.95 0.75 5.57
N ILE A 203 -3.81 0.39 6.16
CA ILE A 203 -3.40 0.87 7.50
C ILE A 203 -3.34 2.41 7.54
N SER A 204 -2.86 3.04 6.47
CA SER A 204 -2.88 4.50 6.33
C SER A 204 -4.31 5.05 6.23
N VAL A 205 -5.23 4.36 5.53
CA VAL A 205 -6.65 4.72 5.51
C VAL A 205 -7.26 4.63 6.92
N PHE A 206 -7.02 3.55 7.67
CA PHE A 206 -7.48 3.41 9.05
C PHE A 206 -6.96 4.53 9.95
N ARG A 207 -5.67 4.86 9.86
CA ARG A 207 -5.09 6.00 10.59
C ARG A 207 -5.87 7.28 10.31
N ASN A 208 -6.16 7.57 9.05
CA ASN A 208 -6.88 8.79 8.67
C ASN A 208 -8.33 8.77 9.17
N ILE A 209 -9.00 7.61 9.17
CA ILE A 209 -10.35 7.44 9.72
C ILE A 209 -10.34 7.77 11.22
N PHE A 210 -9.43 7.16 11.99
CA PHE A 210 -9.37 7.38 13.43
C PHE A 210 -9.04 8.83 13.80
N ASN A 211 -8.11 9.45 13.06
CA ASN A 211 -7.80 10.87 13.22
C ASN A 211 -9.02 11.75 12.92
N SER A 212 -9.77 11.43 11.87
CA SER A 212 -10.98 12.19 11.48
C SER A 212 -12.11 12.04 12.51
N ALA A 213 -12.20 10.89 13.16
CA ALA A 213 -13.12 10.63 14.26
C ALA A 213 -12.66 11.24 15.61
N GLY A 214 -11.48 11.89 15.66
CA GLY A 214 -10.93 12.48 16.87
C GLY A 214 -10.48 11.47 17.92
N LEU A 215 -10.17 10.23 17.52
CA LEU A 215 -9.70 9.19 18.42
C LEU A 215 -8.21 9.40 18.74
N ASP A 216 -7.85 9.43 20.02
CA ASP A 216 -6.45 9.51 20.47
C ASP A 216 -5.76 8.15 20.38
N VAL A 217 -5.42 7.78 19.15
CA VAL A 217 -4.85 6.48 18.81
C VAL A 217 -3.65 6.63 17.90
N TRP A 218 -2.71 5.69 18.02
CA TRP A 218 -1.48 5.70 17.24
C TRP A 218 -1.45 4.53 16.26
N VAL A 219 -1.42 4.85 14.97
CA VAL A 219 -1.27 3.89 13.86
C VAL A 219 -0.17 4.39 12.95
N PHE A 220 0.77 3.50 12.60
CA PHE A 220 1.93 3.87 11.79
C PHE A 220 2.08 2.97 10.56
N PRO A 221 1.73 3.48 9.35
CA PRO A 221 2.04 2.82 8.10
C PRO A 221 3.47 3.19 7.67
N TYR A 222 4.42 2.24 7.79
CA TYR A 222 5.73 2.40 7.16
C TYR A 222 5.60 2.32 5.63
N ARG A 223 6.67 2.64 4.91
CA ARG A 223 6.65 2.65 3.45
C ARG A 223 7.25 1.37 2.87
N VAL A 224 6.50 0.77 1.97
CA VAL A 224 6.94 -0.31 1.09
C VAL A 224 6.67 0.13 -0.34
N THR A 225 7.59 -0.15 -1.24
CA THR A 225 7.47 0.13 -2.67
C THR A 225 7.94 -1.08 -3.45
N ALA A 226 7.03 -1.73 -4.16
CA ALA A 226 7.37 -2.73 -5.16
C ALA A 226 7.96 -2.01 -6.38
N THR A 227 9.18 -2.36 -6.76
CA THR A 227 9.95 -1.66 -7.80
C THR A 227 10.00 -2.42 -9.11
N ALA A 228 9.88 -3.76 -9.04
CA ALA A 228 9.85 -4.68 -10.17
C ALA A 228 9.15 -5.99 -9.73
N PRO A 229 8.86 -6.93 -10.65
CA PRO A 229 8.29 -8.22 -10.30
C PRO A 229 9.18 -8.94 -9.27
N GLY A 230 8.58 -9.38 -8.17
CA GLY A 230 9.30 -10.01 -7.05
C GLY A 230 10.34 -9.13 -6.36
N CYS A 231 10.35 -7.81 -6.59
CA CYS A 231 11.32 -6.90 -6.00
C CYS A 231 10.65 -5.73 -5.29
N GLY A 232 11.18 -5.33 -4.13
CA GLY A 232 10.69 -4.17 -3.43
C GLY A 232 11.69 -3.56 -2.46
N VAL A 233 11.35 -2.35 -2.02
CA VAL A 233 12.11 -1.54 -1.08
C VAL A 233 11.23 -1.26 0.13
N ILE A 234 11.78 -1.44 1.33
CA ILE A 234 11.10 -1.20 2.60
C ILE A 234 11.89 -0.17 3.40
N ASP A 235 11.21 0.86 3.89
CA ASP A 235 11.81 1.84 4.81
C ASP A 235 12.09 1.17 6.18
N VAL A 236 13.36 1.18 6.60
CA VAL A 236 13.73 0.69 7.93
C VAL A 236 13.50 1.79 8.95
N LEU A 237 12.68 1.47 9.95
CA LEU A 237 12.45 2.34 11.09
C LEU A 237 13.61 2.17 12.09
N PRO A 238 14.24 3.28 12.53
CA PRO A 238 15.35 3.21 13.47
C PRO A 238 14.87 2.69 14.83
N SER A 239 15.77 2.00 15.54
CA SER A 239 15.56 1.56 16.92
C SER A 239 14.33 0.67 17.14
N LEU A 240 13.98 -0.15 16.14
CA LEU A 240 13.00 -1.24 16.31
C LEU A 240 13.66 -2.52 16.79
N ILE A 241 13.03 -3.16 17.78
CA ILE A 241 13.39 -4.48 18.30
C ILE A 241 12.16 -5.38 18.19
N SER A 242 12.31 -6.61 17.71
CA SER A 242 11.18 -7.54 17.68
C SER A 242 10.86 -8.04 19.08
N THR A 243 9.59 -8.32 19.35
CA THR A 243 9.20 -8.83 20.68
C THR A 243 9.85 -10.18 21.01
N ALA A 244 10.18 -10.98 20.00
CA ALA A 244 10.97 -12.20 20.15
C ALA A 244 12.45 -11.94 20.56
N MET A 245 13.02 -10.80 20.17
CA MET A 245 14.34 -10.37 20.65
C MET A 245 14.24 -9.83 22.07
N LEU A 246 13.22 -9.02 22.37
CA LEU A 246 12.97 -8.48 23.70
C LEU A 246 12.91 -9.59 24.78
N GLY A 247 12.13 -10.66 24.51
CA GLY A 247 11.99 -11.77 25.45
C GLY A 247 13.26 -12.60 25.65
N ARG A 248 14.19 -12.61 24.68
CA ARG A 248 15.49 -13.30 24.80
C ARG A 248 16.53 -12.45 25.52
N ASP A 249 16.59 -11.16 25.22
CA ASP A 249 17.66 -10.28 25.67
C ASP A 249 17.40 -9.71 27.08
N HIS A 250 16.15 -9.64 27.51
CA HIS A 250 15.77 -9.00 28.77
C HIS A 250 15.04 -9.91 29.76
N GLU A 251 14.75 -11.16 29.43
CA GLU A 251 13.90 -12.07 30.22
C GLU A 251 12.55 -11.44 30.65
N MET A 252 12.14 -10.35 29.98
CA MET A 252 10.92 -9.63 30.28
C MET A 252 9.84 -10.00 29.27
N GLY A 253 8.65 -10.32 29.79
CA GLY A 253 7.47 -10.47 28.95
C GLY A 253 7.10 -9.15 28.29
N LEU A 254 6.34 -9.24 27.19
CA LEU A 254 5.68 -8.08 26.59
C LEU A 254 4.88 -7.29 27.64
N TYR A 255 4.21 -8.02 28.52
CA TYR A 255 3.45 -7.44 29.61
C TYR A 255 4.32 -6.61 30.56
N ASP A 256 5.42 -7.16 31.07
CA ASP A 256 6.30 -6.45 32.02
C ASP A 256 6.90 -5.19 31.41
N TYR A 257 7.19 -5.22 30.11
CA TYR A 257 7.65 -4.05 29.38
C TYR A 257 6.58 -2.95 29.25
N PHE A 258 5.30 -3.34 29.18
CA PHE A 258 4.19 -2.45 28.87
C PHE A 258 3.31 -2.06 30.05
N ILE A 259 3.37 -2.77 31.18
CA ILE A 259 2.55 -2.49 32.36
C ILE A 259 2.74 -1.06 32.89
N ASN A 260 3.93 -0.49 32.67
CA ASN A 260 4.27 0.88 33.06
C ASN A 260 3.99 1.93 31.97
N LYS A 261 3.41 1.54 30.83
CA LYS A 261 3.16 2.42 29.67
C LYS A 261 1.67 2.50 29.35
N ASN A 262 1.07 3.66 29.63
CA ASN A 262 -0.36 3.97 29.38
C ASN A 262 -0.81 3.81 27.91
N ASN A 263 0.11 3.69 26.95
CA ASN A 263 -0.20 3.60 25.52
C ASN A 263 -0.44 2.16 25.03
N PHE A 264 -0.13 1.15 25.84
CA PHE A 264 -0.24 -0.25 25.41
C PHE A 264 -1.68 -0.67 25.10
N VAL A 265 -2.63 -0.32 25.99
CA VAL A 265 -4.06 -0.60 25.80
C VAL A 265 -4.58 0.06 24.52
N ASN A 266 -4.19 1.31 24.26
CA ASN A 266 -4.60 2.03 23.06
C ASN A 266 -4.09 1.35 21.79
N TYR A 267 -2.81 0.97 21.78
CA TYR A 267 -2.22 0.23 20.66
C TYR A 267 -2.95 -1.09 20.41
N MET A 268 -3.11 -1.88 21.47
CA MET A 268 -3.72 -3.19 21.39
C MET A 268 -5.14 -3.08 20.85
N ALA A 269 -5.96 -2.16 21.35
CA ALA A 269 -7.33 -1.99 20.87
C ALA A 269 -7.39 -1.68 19.36
N VAL A 270 -6.56 -0.74 18.92
CA VAL A 270 -6.58 -0.24 17.54
C VAL A 270 -6.11 -1.29 16.55
N TYR A 271 -4.98 -1.95 16.83
CA TYR A 271 -4.50 -3.01 15.94
C TYR A 271 -5.35 -4.28 16.05
N SER A 272 -6.03 -4.56 17.17
CA SER A 272 -7.03 -5.64 17.24
C SER A 272 -8.13 -5.45 16.19
N VAL A 273 -8.66 -4.22 16.08
CA VAL A 273 -9.68 -3.89 15.07
C VAL A 273 -9.11 -4.01 13.65
N ILE A 274 -7.92 -3.49 13.37
CA ILE A 274 -7.30 -3.57 12.05
C ILE A 274 -7.01 -5.03 11.65
N LEU A 275 -6.40 -5.82 12.54
CA LEU A 275 -6.10 -7.23 12.31
C LEU A 275 -7.37 -8.06 12.09
N TYR A 276 -8.43 -7.76 12.84
CA TYR A 276 -9.72 -8.42 12.70
C TYR A 276 -10.40 -8.10 11.36
N LEU A 277 -10.40 -6.82 10.95
CA LEU A 277 -11.04 -6.38 9.70
C LEU A 277 -10.27 -6.85 8.46
N LEU A 278 -8.94 -6.79 8.49
CA LEU A 278 -8.09 -7.20 7.35
C LEU A 278 -7.74 -8.69 7.35
N LYS A 279 -8.14 -9.43 8.40
CA LYS A 279 -7.88 -10.87 8.57
C LYS A 279 -6.41 -11.22 8.36
N PHE A 280 -5.51 -10.42 8.94
CA PHE A 280 -4.08 -10.72 8.92
C PHE A 280 -3.81 -12.01 9.70
N LYS A 281 -3.18 -12.97 9.04
CA LYS A 281 -2.71 -14.22 9.65
C LYS A 281 -1.23 -14.13 10.00
N ASP A 282 -0.73 -15.19 10.62
CA ASP A 282 0.68 -15.35 10.98
C ASP A 282 1.24 -14.19 11.83
N ARG A 283 0.50 -13.82 12.88
CA ARG A 283 0.92 -12.80 13.86
C ARG A 283 1.65 -13.47 15.02
N HIS A 284 2.97 -13.57 14.89
CA HIS A 284 3.88 -14.10 15.91
C HIS A 284 4.84 -13.02 16.42
N ASN A 285 5.58 -13.31 17.50
CA ASN A 285 6.48 -12.36 18.18
C ASN A 285 7.63 -11.81 17.29
N GLY A 286 7.87 -12.42 16.13
CA GLY A 286 8.83 -11.93 15.13
C GLY A 286 8.29 -10.78 14.27
N ASN A 287 6.97 -10.76 14.05
CA ASN A 287 6.27 -9.80 13.19
C ASN A 287 5.69 -8.60 13.97
N ILE A 288 5.95 -8.56 15.27
CA ILE A 288 5.60 -7.47 16.17
C ILE A 288 6.91 -6.83 16.60
N MET A 289 7.05 -5.53 16.30
CA MET A 289 8.23 -4.74 16.65
C MET A 289 7.86 -3.65 17.64
N ILE A 290 8.81 -3.23 18.48
CA ILE A 290 8.65 -2.14 19.43
C ILE A 290 9.74 -1.11 19.17
N ASN A 291 9.39 0.16 19.18
CA ASN A 291 10.35 1.25 19.09
C ASN A 291 10.80 1.75 20.47
N GLY A 292 11.86 2.55 20.51
CA GLY A 292 12.39 3.11 21.77
C GLY A 292 11.38 3.95 22.60
N THR A 293 10.32 4.47 21.97
CA THR A 293 9.26 5.22 22.66
C THR A 293 8.16 4.31 23.25
N GLY A 294 8.18 3.01 22.97
CA GLY A 294 7.15 2.06 23.39
C GLY A 294 5.93 2.00 22.47
N HIS A 295 6.03 2.51 21.24
CA HIS A 295 5.03 2.21 20.22
C HIS A 295 5.34 0.85 19.58
N ILE A 296 4.29 0.07 19.35
CA ILE A 296 4.40 -1.23 18.71
C ILE A 296 4.06 -1.07 17.22
N ILE A 297 4.70 -1.84 16.35
CA ILE A 297 4.53 -1.78 14.90
C ILE A 297 4.43 -3.21 14.40
N HIS A 298 3.33 -3.53 13.70
CA HIS A 298 3.24 -4.78 12.96
C HIS A 298 4.02 -4.66 11.66
N ILE A 299 4.78 -5.68 11.32
CA ILE A 299 5.48 -5.82 10.04
C ILE A 299 5.07 -7.11 9.35
N ASP A 300 5.47 -7.25 8.08
CA ASP A 300 5.29 -8.47 7.29
C ASP A 300 3.82 -8.82 7.09
N PHE A 301 3.19 -8.25 6.07
CA PHE A 301 1.76 -8.33 5.81
C PHE A 301 1.41 -9.29 4.65
N GLY A 302 2.32 -10.20 4.30
CA GLY A 302 2.17 -11.17 3.19
C GLY A 302 1.00 -12.17 3.33
N PHE A 303 0.25 -12.14 4.44
CA PHE A 303 -0.90 -13.02 4.67
C PHE A 303 -2.13 -12.23 5.14
N CYS A 304 -2.67 -11.36 4.29
CA CYS A 304 -3.95 -10.68 4.50
C CYS A 304 -5.14 -11.46 3.91
N PHE A 305 -6.37 -11.14 4.34
CA PHE A 305 -7.61 -11.62 3.73
C PHE A 305 -7.75 -13.15 3.68
N ASP A 306 -7.37 -13.84 4.76
CA ASP A 306 -7.52 -15.29 4.90
C ASP A 306 -6.77 -16.15 3.87
N ILE A 307 -5.71 -15.60 3.23
CA ILE A 307 -4.97 -16.30 2.18
C ILE A 307 -4.14 -17.51 2.70
N ALA A 308 -3.86 -17.60 4.00
CA ALA A 308 -3.07 -18.69 4.61
C ALA A 308 -3.91 -19.76 5.37
N PRO A 309 -3.43 -21.02 5.44
CA PRO A 309 -4.04 -22.07 6.26
C PRO A 309 -3.80 -21.83 7.76
N GLY A 310 -4.87 -21.95 8.56
CA GLY A 310 -4.80 -21.98 10.03
C GLY A 310 -4.68 -20.63 10.74
N GLY A 311 -5.16 -20.59 11.99
CA GLY A 311 -5.02 -19.47 12.94
C GLY A 311 -6.29 -18.67 13.17
N ILE A 312 -6.56 -18.34 14.44
CA ILE A 312 -7.57 -17.35 14.84
C ILE A 312 -6.98 -15.96 14.51
N PRO A 313 -7.69 -15.08 13.79
CA PRO A 313 -7.18 -13.76 13.38
C PRO A 313 -6.81 -12.84 14.54
N PHE A 314 -7.17 -13.21 15.77
CA PHE A 314 -6.97 -12.42 16.97
C PHE A 314 -6.81 -13.31 18.22
N LYS A 315 -5.78 -13.05 19.03
CA LYS A 315 -5.57 -13.73 20.32
C LYS A 315 -5.82 -12.74 21.45
N LEU A 316 -6.99 -12.86 22.08
CA LEU A 316 -7.31 -12.11 23.29
C LEU A 316 -6.40 -12.59 24.44
N THR A 317 -5.68 -11.68 25.08
CA THR A 317 -4.91 -11.98 26.29
C THR A 317 -5.60 -11.37 27.52
N THR A 318 -5.25 -11.83 28.72
CA THR A 318 -5.90 -11.44 29.98
C THR A 318 -5.90 -9.92 30.20
N GLU A 319 -4.90 -9.22 29.68
CA GLU A 319 -4.71 -7.78 29.76
C GLU A 319 -5.66 -6.97 28.86
N MET A 320 -6.24 -7.63 27.86
CA MET A 320 -7.24 -7.06 26.94
C MET A 320 -8.65 -7.08 27.56
N SER A 321 -8.82 -7.59 28.78
CA SER A 321 -10.10 -7.64 29.49
C SER A 321 -10.48 -6.35 30.24
N CYS A 322 -9.74 -5.25 30.05
CA CYS A 322 -10.07 -3.98 30.71
C CYS A 322 -11.14 -3.20 29.94
N LEU A 323 -12.03 -2.52 30.67
CA LEU A 323 -13.15 -1.74 30.10
C LEU A 323 -12.69 -0.72 29.04
N ARG A 324 -11.54 -0.07 29.27
CA ARG A 324 -10.95 0.90 28.33
C ARG A 324 -10.57 0.28 26.99
N PHE A 325 -10.11 -0.97 26.99
CA PHE A 325 -9.78 -1.70 25.76
C PHE A 325 -11.05 -1.92 24.92
N GLU A 326 -12.11 -2.44 25.55
CA GLU A 326 -13.38 -2.74 24.88
C GLU A 326 -14.02 -1.48 24.30
N GLU A 327 -14.10 -0.42 25.10
CA GLU A 327 -14.67 0.86 24.67
C GLU A 327 -13.93 1.42 23.45
N LEU A 328 -12.60 1.39 23.46
CA LEU A 328 -11.79 1.90 22.36
C LEU A 328 -11.91 1.01 21.10
N CYS A 329 -11.97 -0.31 21.25
CA CYS A 329 -12.25 -1.23 20.15
C CYS A 329 -13.59 -0.90 19.47
N ILE A 330 -14.65 -0.69 20.25
CA ILE A 330 -15.98 -0.34 19.74
C ILE A 330 -15.92 1.00 19.00
N LYS A 331 -15.30 2.03 19.59
CA LYS A 331 -15.14 3.35 18.95
C LYS A 331 -14.38 3.26 17.63
N CYS A 332 -13.26 2.53 17.60
CA CYS A 332 -12.50 2.30 16.37
C CYS A 332 -13.33 1.55 15.32
N PHE A 333 -14.04 0.48 15.71
CA PHE A 333 -14.87 -0.29 14.78
C PHE A 333 -16.00 0.55 14.18
N LEU A 334 -16.73 1.30 15.01
CA LEU A 334 -17.80 2.20 14.56
C LEU A 334 -17.26 3.32 13.66
N ALA A 335 -16.08 3.87 13.95
CA ALA A 335 -15.42 4.83 13.08
C ALA A 335 -15.08 4.21 11.72
N CYS A 336 -14.61 2.96 11.66
CA CYS A 336 -14.38 2.27 10.39
C CYS A 336 -15.67 2.07 9.59
N TRP A 337 -16.78 1.77 10.28
CA TRP A 337 -18.07 1.47 9.65
C TRP A 337 -18.58 2.62 8.77
N THR A 338 -18.38 3.88 9.19
CA THR A 338 -18.79 5.05 8.39
C THR A 338 -17.99 5.23 7.10
N TYR A 339 -16.89 4.51 6.94
CA TYR A 339 -16.02 4.54 5.76
C TYR A 339 -15.94 3.19 5.03
N ILE A 340 -16.92 2.29 5.26
CA ILE A 340 -16.91 0.94 4.70
C ILE A 340 -16.78 0.96 3.17
N ASP A 341 -17.52 1.83 2.47
CA ASP A 341 -17.42 1.94 1.00
C ASP A 341 -16.01 2.28 0.54
N LYS A 342 -15.35 3.21 1.24
CA LYS A 342 -13.98 3.63 0.91
C LYS A 342 -12.99 2.47 1.09
N LEU A 343 -13.09 1.75 2.20
CA LEU A 343 -12.26 0.57 2.47
C LEU A 343 -12.52 -0.53 1.45
N THR A 344 -13.80 -0.79 1.14
CA THR A 344 -14.21 -1.76 0.12
C THR A 344 -13.68 -1.39 -1.26
N HIS A 345 -13.80 -0.14 -1.70
CA HIS A 345 -13.30 0.30 -3.00
C HIS A 345 -11.78 0.17 -3.14
N CYS A 346 -11.01 0.42 -2.07
CA CYS A 346 -9.56 0.20 -2.05
C CYS A 346 -9.18 -1.25 -2.38
N VAL A 347 -10.02 -2.20 -1.99
CA VAL A 347 -9.78 -3.63 -2.13
C VAL A 347 -10.41 -4.16 -3.43
N VAL A 348 -11.66 -3.82 -3.74
CA VAL A 348 -12.39 -4.26 -4.96
C VAL A 348 -11.61 -4.03 -6.25
N LEU A 349 -10.97 -2.87 -6.37
CA LEU A 349 -10.16 -2.54 -7.54
C LEU A 349 -8.90 -3.40 -7.65
N MET A 350 -8.35 -3.83 -6.51
CA MET A 350 -7.21 -4.73 -6.49
C MET A 350 -7.61 -6.17 -6.82
N ILE A 351 -8.80 -6.61 -6.38
CA ILE A 351 -9.33 -7.97 -6.62
C ILE A 351 -9.64 -8.20 -8.08
N LYS A 352 -10.42 -7.28 -8.67
CA LYS A 352 -10.90 -7.43 -10.05
C LYS A 352 -9.74 -7.43 -11.05
N ALA A 353 -8.62 -6.80 -10.68
CA ALA A 353 -7.40 -6.76 -11.49
C ALA A 353 -6.38 -7.85 -11.14
N SER A 354 -6.27 -8.29 -9.88
CA SER A 354 -5.51 -9.48 -9.51
C SER A 354 -6.26 -10.72 -9.99
N ARG A 355 -5.87 -11.28 -11.14
CA ARG A 355 -6.47 -12.51 -11.69
C ARG A 355 -6.12 -13.78 -10.91
N ASP A 356 -5.90 -13.65 -9.60
CA ASP A 356 -5.83 -14.78 -8.71
C ASP A 356 -7.27 -15.19 -8.36
N ARG A 357 -7.73 -16.30 -8.96
CA ARG A 357 -9.06 -16.89 -8.72
C ARG A 357 -9.34 -17.08 -7.23
N LEU A 358 -8.32 -17.29 -6.40
CA LEU A 358 -8.49 -17.39 -4.95
C LEU A 358 -8.84 -16.05 -4.31
N LEU A 359 -8.33 -14.90 -4.78
CA LEU A 359 -8.76 -13.60 -4.26
C LEU A 359 -10.25 -13.39 -4.60
N GLU A 360 -10.66 -13.60 -5.84
CA GLU A 360 -12.04 -13.36 -6.29
C GLU A 360 -13.11 -14.14 -5.49
N GLU A 361 -12.84 -15.41 -5.13
CA GLU A 361 -13.72 -16.18 -4.22
C GLU A 361 -13.65 -15.70 -2.76
N LYS A 362 -12.46 -15.32 -2.26
CA LYS A 362 -12.25 -14.93 -0.86
C LYS A 362 -12.91 -13.61 -0.47
N TYR A 363 -13.06 -12.66 -1.40
CA TYR A 363 -13.69 -11.37 -1.09
C TYR A 363 -15.20 -11.32 -1.23
N ARG A 364 -15.83 -12.34 -1.84
CA ARG A 364 -17.29 -12.50 -1.73
C ARG A 364 -17.74 -12.64 -0.28
N LEU A 365 -16.87 -13.14 0.61
CA LEU A 365 -17.12 -13.26 2.05
C LEU A 365 -16.96 -11.95 2.84
N LEU A 366 -16.42 -10.88 2.23
CA LEU A 366 -16.30 -9.56 2.86
C LEU A 366 -17.45 -8.61 2.48
N LEU A 367 -18.23 -8.96 1.44
CA LEU A 367 -19.40 -8.21 0.96
C LEU A 367 -20.73 -8.75 1.53
N HIS A 368 -20.67 -9.84 2.31
CA HIS A 368 -21.75 -10.43 3.08
C HIS A 368 -21.36 -10.45 4.56
#